data_AF-A0A5R9FFE2-F1
#
_entry.id   AF-A0A5R9FFE2-F1
#
_cell.length_a   1.000
_cell.length_b   1.000
_cell.length_c   1.000
_cell.angle_alpha   90.00
_cell.angle_beta   90.00
_cell.angle_gamma   90.00
#
_symmetry.space_group_name_H-M   'P 1'
#
loop_
_entity.id
_entity.type
_entity.pdbx_description
1 polymer ?
#
loop_
_entity_poly.entity_id
_entity_poly.type
_entity_poly.pdbx_seq_one_letter_code
_entity_poly.pdbx_strand_id
1 'polypeptide(L)'
;MSYTTFVVLCIIGAIALFGFIGHLQVTLQMKSWLNELERVSGALEEKSFRYPWIQQVLEDYRNYHLAGISPINTQALVEKYFFRERVPLFGFFRIPVGSVLRLIQQLPPASIVMGILGTFIGLTLAITSMQETLLLLGDQSAALSLPAVITAISAPFKGMSVAFVTSIAGIGNALFLTMLQSGFLTGGRTIAYYQEKMMTDFETLLDFKVNAELENQKPRDSLEKLLDRLVSKIQESFQLTIGDFGRDMVSFTDQLKQAMEEVQNILETQRIFSDQFSTSTNELLGFGENFKKTFETMDHIQQKTNASLMELGNKIKQLEQQLKQSSDKSENGYRRFEQFIQRSDGLLKETQKKTEELSQLFLRGLEEQMQRYQQSFDEHERRNQQQQDEWFYRYQEKQNHYGRASEDFSESVNRLEKAWYTAIDKLKRETFDPMFYKMEREPKDNHLQHEFRNLSHSLDSLYQGLSREFKDIQHYLGEVYHLMHRMYEERARTSVSITGQKPIPSQLTDR
;
A
#
# COMPACT_ATOMS: atom_id res chain seq x y z
N MET A 1 -4.14 -25.16 17.37
CA MET A 1 -4.49 -25.74 16.05
C MET A 1 -5.85 -25.21 15.60
N SER A 2 -6.11 -25.09 14.29
CA SER A 2 -7.46 -24.77 13.81
C SER A 2 -8.38 -25.96 14.07
N TYR A 3 -9.66 -25.72 14.39
CA TYR A 3 -10.66 -26.77 14.58
C TYR A 3 -10.73 -27.70 13.36
N THR A 4 -10.59 -27.14 12.16
CA THR A 4 -10.55 -27.89 10.89
C THR A 4 -9.41 -28.90 10.83
N THR A 5 -8.22 -28.55 11.32
CA THR A 5 -7.06 -29.44 11.37
C THR A 5 -7.32 -30.63 12.27
N PHE A 6 -7.90 -30.37 13.44
CA PHE A 6 -8.21 -31.41 14.41
C PHE A 6 -9.21 -32.40 13.83
N VAL A 7 -10.27 -31.91 13.17
CA VAL A 7 -11.28 -32.76 12.50
C VAL A 7 -10.63 -33.64 11.43
N VAL A 8 -9.80 -33.09 10.54
CA VAL A 8 -9.13 -33.87 9.48
C VAL A 8 -8.20 -34.92 10.08
N LEU A 9 -7.41 -34.57 11.10
CA LEU A 9 -6.53 -35.52 11.78
C LEU A 9 -7.31 -36.61 12.52
N CYS A 10 -8.44 -36.29 13.14
CA CYS A 10 -9.34 -37.27 13.74
C CYS A 10 -9.91 -38.22 12.70
N ILE A 11 -10.29 -37.74 11.51
CA ILE A 11 -10.78 -38.60 10.44
C ILE A 11 -9.67 -39.53 9.94
N ILE A 12 -8.46 -39.01 9.69
CA ILE A 12 -7.32 -39.84 9.28
C ILE A 12 -7.00 -40.89 10.35
N GLY A 13 -7.02 -40.50 11.64
CA GLY A 13 -6.84 -41.41 12.76
C GLY A 13 -7.95 -42.47 12.87
N ALA A 14 -9.20 -42.10 12.58
CA ALA A 14 -10.32 -43.05 12.55
C ALA A 14 -10.17 -44.07 11.41
N ILE A 15 -9.70 -43.64 10.22
CA ILE A 15 -9.38 -44.53 9.09
C ILE A 15 -8.27 -45.51 9.49
N ALA A 16 -7.22 -45.02 10.17
CA ALA A 16 -6.12 -45.83 10.69
C ALA A 16 -6.62 -46.94 11.62
N LEU A 17 -7.42 -46.54 12.62
CA LEU A 17 -7.98 -47.43 13.63
C LEU A 17 -8.91 -48.46 13.00
N PHE A 18 -9.77 -48.01 12.09
CA PHE A 18 -10.69 -48.87 11.34
C PHE A 18 -9.95 -49.90 10.48
N GLY A 19 -8.92 -49.46 9.76
CA GLY A 19 -8.09 -50.36 8.96
C GLY A 19 -7.33 -51.38 9.82
N PHE A 20 -6.77 -50.95 10.95
CA PHE A 20 -6.06 -51.84 11.87
C PHE A 20 -6.98 -52.89 12.50
N ILE A 21 -8.12 -52.46 13.06
CA ILE A 21 -9.08 -53.36 13.71
C ILE A 21 -9.71 -54.30 12.68
N GLY A 22 -10.10 -53.78 11.51
CA GLY A 22 -10.66 -54.59 10.43
C GLY A 22 -9.67 -55.65 9.93
N HIS A 23 -8.41 -55.27 9.72
CA HIS A 23 -7.36 -56.20 9.31
C HIS A 23 -7.15 -57.31 10.34
N LEU A 24 -7.05 -56.95 11.62
CA LEU A 24 -6.83 -57.91 12.71
C LEU A 24 -8.03 -58.87 12.87
N GLN A 25 -9.26 -58.36 12.84
CA GLN A 25 -10.47 -59.18 12.96
C GLN A 25 -10.64 -60.14 11.79
N VAL A 26 -10.47 -59.67 10.55
CA VAL A 26 -10.57 -60.54 9.36
C VAL A 26 -9.50 -61.63 9.40
N THR A 27 -8.26 -61.27 9.75
CA THR A 27 -7.16 -62.25 9.85
C THR A 27 -7.45 -63.31 10.90
N LEU A 28 -7.92 -62.92 12.09
CA LEU A 28 -8.26 -63.87 13.15
C LEU A 28 -9.44 -64.78 12.75
N GLN A 29 -10.45 -64.22 12.09
CA GLN A 29 -11.60 -64.98 11.62
C GLN A 29 -11.21 -65.99 10.53
N MET A 30 -10.42 -65.56 9.53
CA MET A 30 -9.93 -66.45 8.47
C MET A 30 -9.05 -67.57 9.04
N LYS A 31 -8.21 -67.27 10.03
CA LYS A 31 -7.43 -68.30 10.74
C LYS A 31 -8.32 -69.29 11.48
N SER A 32 -9.40 -68.81 12.11
CA SER A 32 -10.37 -69.68 12.78
C SER A 32 -11.11 -70.59 11.79
N TRP A 33 -11.47 -70.08 10.61
CA TRP A 33 -12.07 -70.89 9.53
C TRP A 33 -11.10 -71.92 8.97
N LEU A 34 -9.85 -71.56 8.71
CA LEU A 34 -8.83 -72.50 8.26
C LEU A 34 -8.57 -73.60 9.29
N ASN A 35 -8.45 -73.26 10.57
CA ASN A 35 -8.27 -74.26 11.62
C ASN A 35 -9.46 -75.23 11.71
N GLU A 36 -10.69 -74.73 11.50
CA GLU A 36 -11.88 -75.60 11.45
C GLU A 36 -11.86 -76.50 10.22
N LEU A 37 -11.48 -75.97 9.05
CA LEU A 37 -11.38 -76.72 7.82
C LEU A 37 -10.32 -77.83 7.91
N GLU A 38 -9.13 -77.53 8.46
CA GLU A 38 -8.09 -78.52 8.75
C GLU A 38 -8.59 -79.59 9.74
N ARG A 39 -9.40 -79.21 10.74
CA ARG A 39 -10.01 -80.13 11.71
C ARG A 39 -11.02 -81.07 11.06
N VAL A 40 -11.90 -80.55 10.20
CA VAL A 40 -12.89 -81.32 9.43
C VAL A 40 -12.19 -82.24 8.42
N SER A 41 -11.13 -81.74 7.78
CA SER A 41 -10.31 -82.54 6.87
C SER A 41 -9.71 -83.75 7.59
N GLY A 42 -9.26 -83.60 8.84
CA GLY A 42 -8.65 -84.70 9.62
C GLY A 42 -9.60 -85.84 10.01
N ALA A 43 -10.90 -85.56 10.21
CA ALA A 43 -11.89 -86.56 10.58
C ALA A 43 -13.28 -86.16 10.04
N LEU A 44 -13.68 -86.79 8.92
CA LEU A 44 -15.00 -86.59 8.27
C LEU A 44 -16.18 -87.12 9.08
N GLU A 45 -15.93 -87.82 10.19
CA GLU A 45 -16.96 -88.41 11.02
C GLU A 45 -17.67 -87.35 11.88
N GLU A 46 -18.91 -87.03 11.47
CA GLU A 46 -20.05 -86.53 12.27
C GLU A 46 -19.72 -85.65 13.48
N LYS A 47 -18.94 -84.58 13.28
CA LYS A 47 -18.81 -83.52 14.29
C LYS A 47 -19.50 -82.26 13.82
N SER A 48 -20.31 -81.72 14.71
CA SER A 48 -20.99 -80.42 14.57
C SER A 48 -20.01 -79.37 14.02
N PHE A 49 -20.29 -78.89 12.80
CA PHE A 49 -19.54 -77.79 12.21
C PHE A 49 -19.72 -76.54 13.06
N ARG A 50 -18.62 -75.90 13.47
CA ARG A 50 -18.71 -74.63 14.21
C ARG A 50 -19.28 -73.50 13.35
N TYR A 51 -19.08 -73.59 12.04
CA TYR A 51 -19.49 -72.58 11.06
C TYR A 51 -20.48 -73.17 10.05
N PRO A 52 -21.74 -72.69 10.01
CA PRO A 52 -22.79 -73.25 9.14
C PRO A 52 -22.47 -73.17 7.64
N TRP A 53 -21.72 -72.16 7.21
CA TRP A 53 -21.41 -71.98 5.79
C TRP A 53 -20.49 -73.09 5.24
N ILE A 54 -19.60 -73.66 6.07
CA ILE A 54 -18.73 -74.78 5.68
C ILE A 54 -19.58 -76.04 5.42
N GLN A 55 -20.56 -76.28 6.28
CA GLN A 55 -21.51 -77.38 6.13
C GLN A 55 -22.35 -77.24 4.85
N GLN A 56 -22.85 -76.03 4.57
CA GLN A 56 -23.64 -75.75 3.37
C GLN A 56 -22.85 -76.01 2.07
N VAL A 57 -21.56 -75.65 2.04
CA VAL A 57 -20.69 -75.95 0.89
C VAL A 57 -20.59 -77.46 0.66
N LEU A 58 -20.44 -78.25 1.73
CA LEU A 58 -20.32 -79.70 1.66
C LEU A 58 -21.64 -80.37 1.24
N GLU A 59 -22.76 -79.92 1.78
CA GLU A 59 -24.09 -80.43 1.42
C GLU A 59 -24.44 -80.11 -0.03
N ASP A 60 -24.19 -78.87 -0.49
CA ASP A 60 -24.41 -78.49 -1.89
C ASP A 60 -23.52 -79.30 -2.84
N TYR A 61 -22.24 -79.50 -2.51
CA TYR A 61 -21.35 -80.33 -3.32
C TYR A 61 -21.86 -81.77 -3.43
N ARG A 62 -22.26 -82.37 -2.30
CA ARG A 62 -22.88 -83.71 -2.27
C ARG A 62 -24.14 -83.76 -3.12
N ASN A 63 -25.02 -82.77 -3.00
CA ASN A 63 -26.27 -82.69 -3.77
C ASN A 63 -26.03 -82.58 -5.29
N TYR A 64 -25.10 -81.71 -5.72
CA TYR A 64 -24.77 -81.57 -7.15
C TYR A 64 -24.09 -82.82 -7.71
N HIS A 65 -23.24 -83.47 -6.91
CA HIS A 65 -22.59 -84.71 -7.32
C HIS A 65 -23.58 -85.87 -7.45
N LEU A 66 -24.51 -86.01 -6.50
CA LEU A 66 -25.58 -87.02 -6.54
C LEU A 66 -26.59 -86.75 -7.67
N ALA A 67 -26.81 -85.49 -8.04
CA ALA A 67 -27.62 -85.10 -9.19
C ALA A 67 -26.95 -85.44 -10.56
N GLY A 68 -25.72 -85.95 -10.56
CA GLY A 68 -25.00 -86.36 -11.77
C GLY A 68 -24.42 -85.21 -12.58
N ILE A 69 -24.33 -84.00 -11.99
CA ILE A 69 -23.75 -82.83 -12.65
C ILE A 69 -22.22 -82.92 -12.47
N SER A 70 -21.52 -83.48 -13.46
CA SER A 70 -20.05 -83.48 -13.51
C SER A 70 -19.60 -82.84 -14.83
N PRO A 71 -18.64 -81.90 -14.84
CA PRO A 71 -17.79 -81.45 -13.72
C PRO A 71 -18.40 -80.33 -12.86
N ILE A 72 -18.20 -80.41 -11.53
CA ILE A 72 -18.61 -79.36 -10.57
C ILE A 72 -17.45 -78.35 -10.44
N ASN A 73 -17.72 -77.06 -10.62
CA ASN A 73 -16.76 -76.02 -10.33
C ASN A 73 -16.70 -75.77 -8.80
N THR A 74 -15.77 -76.45 -8.12
CA THR A 74 -15.56 -76.36 -6.68
C THR A 74 -15.21 -74.95 -6.23
N GLN A 75 -14.35 -74.25 -6.98
CA GLN A 75 -13.96 -72.88 -6.67
C GLN A 75 -15.17 -71.94 -6.63
N ALA A 76 -16.03 -71.97 -7.65
CA ALA A 76 -17.21 -71.11 -7.73
C ALA A 76 -18.22 -71.41 -6.60
N LEU A 77 -18.34 -72.68 -6.19
CA LEU A 77 -19.19 -73.09 -5.08
C LEU A 77 -18.69 -72.51 -3.75
N VAL A 78 -17.39 -72.61 -3.49
CA VAL A 78 -16.78 -72.08 -2.25
C VAL A 78 -16.88 -70.56 -2.22
N GLU A 79 -16.58 -69.88 -3.34
CA GLU A 79 -16.68 -68.41 -3.45
C GLU A 79 -18.10 -67.89 -3.17
N LYS A 80 -19.14 -68.57 -3.66
CA LYS A 80 -20.55 -68.21 -3.45
C LYS A 80 -20.89 -68.10 -1.96
N TYR A 81 -20.41 -69.03 -1.13
CA TYR A 81 -20.68 -69.04 0.30
C TYR A 81 -19.68 -68.18 1.09
N PHE A 82 -18.41 -68.18 0.70
CA PHE A 82 -17.36 -67.40 1.37
C PHE A 82 -17.61 -65.89 1.35
N PHE A 83 -17.97 -65.31 0.19
CA PHE A 83 -18.18 -63.86 0.10
C PHE A 83 -19.47 -63.40 0.78
N ARG A 84 -20.44 -64.30 0.96
CA ARG A 84 -21.74 -64.03 1.60
C ARG A 84 -21.66 -64.09 3.12
N GLU A 85 -20.66 -64.78 3.66
CA GLU A 85 -20.48 -64.93 5.10
C GLU A 85 -20.22 -63.59 5.78
N ARG A 86 -20.77 -63.39 6.97
CA ARG A 86 -20.70 -62.13 7.70
C ARG A 86 -19.68 -62.20 8.82
N VAL A 87 -18.70 -61.31 8.78
CA VAL A 87 -17.70 -61.16 9.86
C VAL A 87 -18.14 -60.02 10.78
N PRO A 88 -18.06 -60.20 12.11
CA PRO A 88 -18.31 -59.13 13.05
C PRO A 88 -17.17 -58.11 12.99
N LEU A 89 -17.40 -56.97 12.33
CA LEU A 89 -16.53 -55.82 12.36
C LEU A 89 -16.81 -54.97 13.61
N PHE A 90 -15.77 -54.61 14.35
CA PHE A 90 -15.87 -53.90 15.65
C PHE A 90 -16.74 -54.63 16.70
N GLY A 91 -17.03 -55.91 16.52
CA GLY A 91 -17.88 -56.71 17.43
C GLY A 91 -19.39 -56.49 17.27
N PHE A 92 -19.83 -55.41 16.60
CA PHE A 92 -21.25 -55.05 16.46
C PHE A 92 -21.76 -55.11 15.02
N PHE A 93 -20.95 -54.76 14.03
CA PHE A 93 -21.38 -54.66 12.63
C PHE A 93 -21.09 -55.95 11.87
N ARG A 94 -22.13 -56.74 11.56
CA ARG A 94 -21.99 -57.95 10.74
C ARG A 94 -21.99 -57.59 9.25
N ILE A 95 -20.80 -57.50 8.65
CA ILE A 95 -20.60 -57.10 7.25
C ILE A 95 -20.10 -58.30 6.44
N PRO A 96 -20.55 -58.49 5.18
CA PRO A 96 -20.03 -59.54 4.31
C PRO A 96 -18.50 -59.44 4.14
N VAL A 97 -17.81 -60.59 4.16
CA VAL A 97 -16.34 -60.68 3.99
C VAL A 97 -15.87 -59.92 2.76
N GLY A 98 -16.56 -60.10 1.62
CA GLY A 98 -16.18 -59.48 0.36
C GLY A 98 -16.18 -57.95 0.42
N SER A 99 -17.16 -57.36 1.09
CA SER A 99 -17.24 -55.91 1.29
C SER A 99 -16.15 -55.40 2.23
N VAL A 100 -15.86 -56.12 3.31
CA VAL A 100 -14.80 -55.75 4.25
C VAL A 100 -13.43 -55.82 3.59
N LEU A 101 -13.16 -56.86 2.80
CA LEU A 101 -11.90 -57.01 2.08
C LEU A 101 -11.66 -55.85 1.10
N ARG A 102 -12.68 -55.54 0.28
CA ARG A 102 -12.63 -54.39 -0.64
C ARG A 102 -12.44 -53.07 0.11
N LEU A 103 -13.16 -52.88 1.22
CA LEU A 103 -13.04 -51.68 2.04
C LEU A 103 -11.63 -51.53 2.59
N ILE A 104 -11.06 -52.58 3.21
CA ILE A 104 -9.69 -52.58 3.73
C ILE A 104 -8.70 -52.21 2.61
N GLN A 105 -8.82 -52.82 1.42
CA GLN A 105 -7.98 -52.51 0.26
C GLN A 105 -8.08 -51.05 -0.20
N GLN A 106 -9.22 -50.40 0.00
CA GLN A 106 -9.44 -48.99 -0.36
C GLN A 106 -9.01 -47.98 0.71
N LEU A 107 -8.68 -48.40 1.94
CA LEU A 107 -8.29 -47.47 3.02
C LEU A 107 -6.95 -46.76 2.78
N PRO A 108 -5.87 -47.42 2.33
CA PRO A 108 -4.61 -46.72 2.04
C PRO A 108 -4.77 -45.57 1.02
N PRO A 109 -5.36 -45.78 -0.18
CA PRO A 109 -5.55 -44.67 -1.12
C PRO A 109 -6.54 -43.62 -0.59
N ALA A 110 -7.59 -44.01 0.15
CA ALA A 110 -8.50 -43.05 0.80
C ALA A 110 -7.77 -42.16 1.83
N SER A 111 -6.82 -42.72 2.60
CA SER A 111 -5.99 -41.96 3.55
C SER A 111 -5.12 -40.91 2.84
N ILE A 112 -4.55 -41.25 1.69
CA ILE A 112 -3.76 -40.31 0.87
C ILE A 112 -4.67 -39.17 0.38
N VAL A 113 -5.84 -39.50 -0.17
CA VAL A 113 -6.81 -38.51 -0.64
C VAL A 113 -7.25 -37.58 0.48
N MET A 114 -7.50 -38.11 1.69
CA MET A 114 -7.81 -37.28 2.87
C MET A 114 -6.64 -36.37 3.29
N GLY A 115 -5.40 -36.84 3.17
CA GLY A 115 -4.20 -36.01 3.40
C GLY A 115 -4.05 -34.88 2.37
N ILE A 116 -4.30 -35.17 1.09
CA ILE A 116 -4.33 -34.17 0.00
C ILE A 116 -5.45 -33.16 0.23
N LEU A 117 -6.65 -33.61 0.62
CA LEU A 117 -7.77 -32.72 0.97
C LEU A 117 -7.42 -31.81 2.15
N GLY A 118 -6.77 -32.34 3.18
CA GLY A 118 -6.25 -31.53 4.29
C GLY A 118 -5.23 -30.48 3.85
N THR A 119 -4.38 -30.83 2.88
CA THR A 119 -3.40 -29.93 2.28
C THR A 119 -4.09 -28.79 1.53
N PHE A 120 -5.08 -29.12 0.71
CA PHE A 120 -5.89 -28.16 -0.02
C PHE A 120 -6.58 -27.18 0.95
N ILE A 121 -7.25 -27.70 2.00
CA ILE A 121 -7.90 -26.87 3.03
C ILE A 121 -6.88 -25.96 3.73
N GLY A 122 -5.72 -26.49 4.11
CA GLY A 122 -4.69 -25.71 4.81
C GLY A 122 -4.10 -24.60 3.95
N LEU A 123 -3.86 -24.86 2.66
CA LEU A 123 -3.38 -23.85 1.71
C LEU A 123 -4.46 -22.80 1.40
N THR A 124 -5.72 -23.19 1.24
CA THR A 124 -6.84 -22.24 1.08
C THR A 124 -6.93 -21.30 2.28
N LEU A 125 -6.86 -21.84 3.50
CA LEU A 125 -6.84 -21.02 4.73
C LEU A 125 -5.63 -20.08 4.78
N ALA A 126 -4.46 -20.54 4.34
CA ALA A 126 -3.26 -19.69 4.26
C ALA A 126 -3.45 -18.52 3.29
N ILE A 127 -4.01 -18.78 2.10
CA ILE A 127 -4.30 -17.75 1.09
C ILE A 127 -5.34 -16.75 1.60
N THR A 128 -6.44 -17.22 2.20
CA THR A 128 -7.46 -16.34 2.78
C THR A 128 -6.86 -15.45 3.87
N SER A 129 -6.05 -16.01 4.77
CA SER A 129 -5.39 -15.21 5.81
C SER A 129 -4.39 -14.19 5.26
N MET A 130 -3.73 -14.52 4.14
CA MET A 130 -2.82 -13.59 3.45
C MET A 130 -3.60 -12.45 2.78
N GLN A 131 -4.74 -12.74 2.18
CA GLN A 131 -5.62 -11.73 1.61
C GLN A 131 -6.17 -10.78 2.68
N GLU A 132 -6.67 -11.32 3.80
CA GLU A 132 -7.13 -10.51 4.94
C GLU A 132 -6.01 -9.64 5.49
N THR A 133 -4.80 -10.20 5.60
CA THR A 133 -3.60 -9.46 6.02
C THR A 133 -3.27 -8.31 5.08
N LEU A 134 -3.26 -8.54 3.76
CA LEU A 134 -3.00 -7.50 2.76
C LEU A 134 -4.06 -6.39 2.79
N LEU A 135 -5.33 -6.75 3.01
CA LEU A 135 -6.41 -5.77 3.17
C LEU A 135 -6.24 -4.94 4.45
N LEU A 136 -5.84 -5.56 5.55
CA LEU A 136 -5.64 -4.91 6.85
C LEU A 136 -4.42 -3.98 6.85
N LEU A 137 -3.32 -4.36 6.17
CA LEU A 137 -2.16 -3.47 5.97
C LEU A 137 -2.42 -2.38 4.90
N GLY A 138 -3.37 -2.59 4.00
CA GLY A 138 -3.73 -1.64 2.94
C GLY A 138 -4.63 -0.49 3.41
N ASP A 139 -5.29 -0.64 4.56
CA ASP A 139 -6.12 0.40 5.15
C ASP A 139 -5.25 1.42 5.92
N GLN A 140 -5.07 2.62 5.34
CA GLN A 140 -4.21 3.69 5.87
C GLN A 140 -4.68 4.29 7.21
N SER A 141 -5.86 3.88 7.70
CA SER A 141 -6.48 4.43 8.91
C SER A 141 -6.18 3.64 10.20
N ALA A 142 -5.61 2.43 10.09
CA ALA A 142 -5.29 1.58 11.25
C ALA A 142 -3.86 1.85 11.75
N ALA A 143 -3.72 2.32 12.99
CA ALA A 143 -2.43 2.39 13.67
C ALA A 143 -1.80 0.98 13.74
N LEU A 144 -0.82 0.72 12.89
CA LEU A 144 -0.11 -0.56 12.80
C LEU A 144 0.70 -0.81 14.06
N SER A 145 0.08 -1.45 15.05
CA SER A 145 0.80 -1.97 16.20
C SER A 145 1.69 -3.15 15.79
N LEU A 146 2.92 -3.22 16.29
CA LEU A 146 3.85 -4.33 16.04
C LEU A 146 3.22 -5.74 16.25
N PRO A 147 2.36 -5.96 17.26
CA PRO A 147 1.65 -7.24 17.43
C PRO A 147 0.68 -7.58 16.28
N ALA A 148 0.06 -6.58 15.66
CA ALA A 148 -0.83 -6.78 14.52
C ALA A 148 -0.04 -7.25 13.30
N VAL A 149 1.13 -6.67 13.05
CA VAL A 149 2.05 -7.08 11.97
C VAL A 149 2.55 -8.51 12.16
N ILE A 150 2.95 -8.88 13.38
CA ILE A 150 3.40 -10.24 13.69
C ILE A 150 2.26 -11.26 13.49
N THR A 151 1.04 -10.91 13.91
CA THR A 151 -0.14 -11.78 13.75
C THR A 151 -0.50 -11.97 12.28
N ALA A 152 -0.47 -10.87 11.50
CA ALA A 152 -0.64 -10.84 10.06
C ALA A 152 0.34 -11.78 9.32
N ILE A 153 1.60 -11.76 9.71
CA ILE A 153 2.63 -12.62 9.11
C ILE A 153 2.48 -14.07 9.58
N SER A 154 2.12 -14.31 10.84
CA SER A 154 2.02 -15.66 11.42
C SER A 154 0.81 -16.46 10.92
N ALA A 155 -0.31 -15.78 10.59
CA ALA A 155 -1.55 -16.45 10.19
C ALA A 155 -1.41 -17.34 8.92
N PRO A 156 -0.78 -16.88 7.83
CA PRO A 156 -0.51 -17.74 6.66
C PRO A 156 0.37 -18.96 6.97
N PHE A 157 1.41 -18.80 7.80
CA PHE A 157 2.27 -19.90 8.20
C PHE A 157 1.53 -20.99 8.99
N LYS A 158 0.49 -20.60 9.75
CA LYS A 158 -0.37 -21.56 10.45
C LYS A 158 -1.17 -22.41 9.46
N GLY A 159 -1.75 -21.82 8.41
CA GLY A 159 -2.46 -22.56 7.36
C GLY A 159 -1.55 -23.52 6.60
N MET A 160 -0.33 -23.06 6.27
CA MET A 160 0.69 -23.89 5.62
C MET A 160 1.16 -25.06 6.52
N SER A 161 1.38 -24.80 7.81
CA SER A 161 1.75 -25.85 8.78
C SER A 161 0.66 -26.92 8.89
N VAL A 162 -0.61 -26.51 8.90
CA VAL A 162 -1.76 -27.43 8.88
C VAL A 162 -1.74 -28.32 7.64
N ALA A 163 -1.56 -27.73 6.46
CA ALA A 163 -1.48 -28.46 5.21
C ALA A 163 -0.38 -29.54 5.24
N PHE A 164 0.79 -29.17 5.75
CA PHE A 164 1.93 -30.08 5.87
C PHE A 164 1.67 -31.23 6.85
N VAL A 165 1.15 -30.94 8.04
CA VAL A 165 0.85 -31.95 9.07
C VAL A 165 -0.21 -32.93 8.57
N THR A 166 -1.26 -32.46 7.89
CA THR A 166 -2.29 -33.35 7.34
C THR A 166 -1.77 -34.24 6.20
N SER A 167 -0.84 -33.73 5.38
CA SER A 167 -0.21 -34.51 4.31
C SER A 167 0.65 -35.64 4.90
N ILE A 168 1.51 -35.31 5.87
CA ILE A 168 2.34 -36.30 6.58
C ILE A 168 1.46 -37.34 7.28
N ALA A 169 0.38 -36.92 7.94
CA ALA A 169 -0.54 -37.85 8.59
C ALA A 169 -1.22 -38.78 7.58
N GLY A 170 -1.67 -38.25 6.43
CA GLY A 170 -2.33 -39.04 5.38
C GLY A 170 -1.40 -40.07 4.74
N ILE A 171 -0.19 -39.65 4.37
CA ILE A 171 0.84 -40.53 3.78
C ILE A 171 1.35 -41.53 4.82
N GLY A 172 1.67 -41.08 6.03
CA GLY A 172 2.16 -41.93 7.12
C GLY A 172 1.13 -43.00 7.49
N ASN A 173 -0.15 -42.63 7.57
CA ASN A 173 -1.22 -43.59 7.80
C ASN A 173 -1.40 -44.56 6.62
N ALA A 174 -1.30 -44.09 5.37
CA ALA A 174 -1.38 -44.96 4.20
C ALA A 174 -0.23 -45.98 4.15
N LEU A 175 0.99 -45.55 4.50
CA LEU A 175 2.15 -46.44 4.63
C LEU A 175 1.94 -47.46 5.75
N PHE A 176 1.44 -47.01 6.91
CA PHE A 176 1.11 -47.90 8.02
C PHE A 176 0.08 -48.96 7.61
N LEU A 177 -1.03 -48.55 6.99
CA LEU A 177 -2.06 -49.47 6.52
C LEU A 177 -1.55 -50.42 5.42
N THR A 178 -0.72 -49.94 4.51
CA THR A 178 -0.07 -50.78 3.48
C THR A 178 0.85 -51.81 4.11
N MET A 179 1.61 -51.43 5.14
CA MET A 179 2.49 -52.33 5.90
C MET A 179 1.72 -53.40 6.67
N LEU A 180 0.51 -53.07 7.15
CA LEU A 180 -0.40 -54.09 7.70
C LEU A 180 -0.83 -55.08 6.62
N GLN A 181 -1.28 -54.56 5.46
CA GLN A 181 -1.78 -55.38 4.35
C GLN A 181 -0.71 -56.28 3.72
N SER A 182 0.55 -55.81 3.69
CA SER A 182 1.68 -56.62 3.20
C SER A 182 2.04 -57.78 4.13
N GLY A 183 1.36 -57.91 5.27
CA GLY A 183 1.53 -59.02 6.19
C GLY A 183 2.76 -58.89 7.10
N PHE A 184 3.28 -57.67 7.28
CA PHE A 184 4.45 -57.43 8.15
C PHE A 184 4.20 -57.92 9.60
N LEU A 185 3.00 -57.69 10.14
CA LEU A 185 2.64 -58.13 11.50
C LEU A 185 2.25 -59.62 11.61
N THR A 186 1.93 -60.27 10.49
CA THR A 186 1.43 -61.65 10.43
C THR A 186 2.48 -62.64 9.95
N GLY A 187 3.76 -62.23 9.91
CA GLY A 187 4.88 -63.06 9.48
C GLY A 187 4.89 -63.34 7.98
N GLY A 188 4.47 -62.37 7.16
CA GLY A 188 4.42 -62.47 5.70
C GLY A 188 3.12 -63.03 5.13
N ARG A 189 2.12 -63.32 5.99
CA ARG A 189 0.82 -63.87 5.56
C ARG A 189 -0.20 -62.76 5.35
N THR A 190 -0.46 -62.43 4.10
CA THR A 190 -1.48 -61.43 3.72
C THR A 190 -2.89 -62.01 3.84
N ILE A 191 -3.92 -61.14 3.84
CA ILE A 191 -5.32 -61.61 3.79
C ILE A 191 -5.58 -62.41 2.49
N ALA A 192 -4.94 -62.03 1.39
CA ALA A 192 -5.01 -62.76 0.13
C ALA A 192 -4.43 -64.18 0.25
N TYR A 193 -3.31 -64.35 0.96
CA TYR A 193 -2.74 -65.66 1.26
C TYR A 193 -3.73 -66.56 2.03
N TYR A 194 -4.42 -66.01 3.03
CA TYR A 194 -5.42 -66.78 3.78
C TYR A 194 -6.63 -67.16 2.93
N GLN A 195 -7.07 -66.27 2.03
CA GLN A 195 -8.15 -66.56 1.09
C GLN A 195 -7.75 -67.68 0.12
N GLU A 196 -6.57 -67.59 -0.50
CA GLU A 196 -6.07 -68.59 -1.44
C GLU A 196 -5.89 -69.95 -0.75
N LYS A 197 -5.24 -69.97 0.42
CA LYS A 197 -5.07 -71.20 1.20
C LYS A 197 -6.42 -71.84 1.52
N MET A 198 -7.42 -71.04 1.90
CA MET A 198 -8.74 -71.56 2.21
C MET A 198 -9.40 -72.19 0.97
N MET A 199 -9.28 -71.57 -0.21
CA MET A 199 -9.80 -72.14 -1.46
C MET A 199 -9.13 -73.47 -1.79
N THR A 200 -7.80 -73.54 -1.73
CA THR A 200 -7.03 -74.76 -1.99
C THR A 200 -7.37 -75.88 -1.00
N ASP A 201 -7.53 -75.56 0.29
CA ASP A 201 -7.90 -76.55 1.31
C ASP A 201 -9.33 -77.08 1.09
N PHE A 202 -10.26 -76.24 0.63
CA PHE A 202 -11.61 -76.66 0.25
C PHE A 202 -11.61 -77.53 -1.01
N GLU A 203 -10.87 -77.15 -2.05
CA GLU A 203 -10.72 -77.94 -3.28
C GLU A 203 -10.16 -79.32 -2.95
N THR A 204 -9.09 -79.38 -2.17
CA THR A 204 -8.50 -80.64 -1.70
C THR A 204 -9.52 -81.46 -0.91
N LEU A 205 -10.31 -80.84 -0.03
CA LEU A 205 -11.30 -81.56 0.76
C LEU A 205 -12.46 -82.10 -0.09
N LEU A 206 -13.00 -81.30 -0.99
CA LEU A 206 -14.13 -81.66 -1.84
C LEU A 206 -13.73 -82.71 -2.88
N ASP A 207 -12.69 -82.44 -3.67
CA ASP A 207 -12.33 -83.26 -4.83
C ASP A 207 -11.54 -84.51 -4.48
N PHE A 208 -10.78 -84.51 -3.37
CA PHE A 208 -10.03 -85.69 -2.95
C PHE A 208 -10.79 -86.52 -1.90
N LYS A 209 -11.41 -85.89 -0.89
CA LYS A 209 -12.00 -86.64 0.22
C LYS A 209 -13.49 -86.90 0.05
N VAL A 210 -14.28 -85.87 -0.24
CA VAL A 210 -15.74 -86.01 -0.37
C VAL A 210 -16.11 -86.76 -1.66
N ASN A 211 -15.43 -86.44 -2.78
CA ASN A 211 -15.63 -87.15 -4.03
C ASN A 211 -15.26 -88.65 -3.91
N ALA A 212 -14.14 -88.98 -3.27
CA ALA A 212 -13.75 -90.37 -3.03
C ALA A 212 -14.74 -91.12 -2.12
N GLU A 213 -15.34 -90.44 -1.13
CA GLU A 213 -16.41 -91.01 -0.30
C GLU A 213 -17.68 -91.29 -1.13
N LEU A 214 -18.09 -90.35 -1.98
CA LEU A 214 -19.29 -90.45 -2.83
C LEU A 214 -19.12 -91.48 -3.96
N GLU A 215 -17.93 -91.61 -4.52
CA GLU A 215 -17.64 -92.60 -5.57
C GLU A 215 -17.70 -94.04 -5.01
N ASN A 216 -17.29 -94.23 -3.76
CA ASN A 216 -17.45 -95.50 -3.03
C ASN A 216 -18.90 -95.83 -2.66
N GLN A 217 -19.82 -94.86 -2.69
CA GLN A 217 -21.25 -95.05 -2.40
C GLN A 217 -22.09 -95.40 -3.64
N LYS A 218 -21.52 -95.41 -4.85
CA LYS A 218 -22.23 -95.89 -6.05
C LYS A 218 -22.45 -97.40 -5.96
N PRO A 219 -23.70 -97.91 -5.87
CA PRO A 219 -23.94 -99.35 -5.80
C PRO A 219 -23.66 -99.99 -7.17
N ARG A 220 -22.69 -100.92 -7.21
CA ARG A 220 -22.28 -101.69 -8.39
C ARG A 220 -23.23 -102.84 -8.80
N ASP A 221 -24.37 -103.02 -8.12
CA ASP A 221 -25.19 -104.25 -8.20
C ASP A 221 -26.51 -104.14 -9.02
N SER A 222 -26.61 -103.25 -10.00
CA SER A 222 -27.91 -102.89 -10.59
C SER A 222 -28.23 -103.41 -12.00
N LEU A 223 -27.40 -104.22 -12.66
CA LEU A 223 -27.73 -104.66 -14.03
C LEU A 223 -28.74 -105.81 -14.09
N GLU A 224 -28.62 -106.79 -13.19
CA GLU A 224 -29.42 -108.03 -13.24
C GLU A 224 -30.85 -107.82 -12.73
N LYS A 225 -31.02 -106.98 -11.69
CA LYS A 225 -32.34 -106.58 -11.15
C LYS A 225 -33.09 -105.57 -12.01
N LEU A 226 -32.40 -104.79 -12.84
CA LEU A 226 -33.03 -103.86 -13.78
C LEU A 226 -33.59 -104.61 -15.01
N LEU A 227 -32.91 -105.66 -15.47
CA LEU A 227 -33.36 -106.48 -16.60
C LEU A 227 -34.67 -107.25 -16.30
N ASP A 228 -34.78 -107.88 -15.13
CA ASP A 228 -36.02 -108.61 -14.75
C ASP A 228 -37.23 -107.68 -14.56
N ARG A 229 -37.01 -106.46 -14.05
CA ARG A 229 -38.06 -105.43 -13.93
C ARG A 229 -38.43 -104.79 -15.27
N LEU A 230 -37.47 -104.72 -16.21
CA LEU A 230 -37.71 -104.21 -17.56
C LEU A 230 -38.61 -105.17 -18.34
N VAL A 231 -38.34 -106.48 -18.26
CA VAL A 231 -39.09 -107.51 -18.99
C VAL A 231 -40.54 -107.60 -18.51
N SER A 232 -40.80 -107.53 -17.20
CA SER A 232 -42.18 -107.60 -16.69
C SER A 232 -42.98 -106.32 -16.96
N LYS A 233 -42.34 -105.13 -16.92
CA LYS A 233 -43.01 -103.85 -17.24
C LYS A 233 -43.25 -103.65 -18.72
N ILE A 234 -42.42 -104.19 -19.62
CA ILE A 234 -42.61 -104.04 -21.08
C ILE A 234 -43.94 -104.69 -21.53
N GLN A 235 -44.30 -105.83 -20.96
CA GLN A 235 -45.50 -106.58 -21.33
C GLN A 235 -46.79 -105.89 -20.86
N GLU A 236 -46.75 -105.22 -19.71
CA GLU A 236 -47.86 -104.44 -19.16
C GLU A 236 -47.97 -103.05 -19.82
N SER A 237 -46.83 -102.41 -20.11
CA SER A 237 -46.77 -101.13 -20.82
C SER A 237 -47.24 -101.25 -22.28
N PHE A 238 -46.98 -102.34 -23.01
CA PHE A 238 -47.30 -102.40 -24.45
C PHE A 238 -48.79 -102.19 -24.81
N GLN A 239 -49.71 -102.47 -23.89
CA GLN A 239 -51.15 -102.24 -24.09
C GLN A 239 -51.63 -100.83 -23.67
N LEU A 240 -50.93 -100.17 -22.74
CA LEU A 240 -51.20 -98.79 -22.32
C LEU A 240 -50.43 -97.77 -23.20
N THR A 241 -49.22 -98.11 -23.63
CA THR A 241 -48.27 -97.25 -24.34
C THR A 241 -48.77 -96.80 -25.69
N ILE A 242 -49.56 -97.56 -26.46
CA ILE A 242 -50.01 -97.08 -27.79
C ILE A 242 -51.00 -95.91 -27.69
N GLY A 243 -51.84 -95.90 -26.65
CA GLY A 243 -52.81 -94.82 -26.40
C GLY A 243 -52.16 -93.59 -25.78
N ASP A 244 -51.27 -93.78 -24.82
CA ASP A 244 -50.58 -92.68 -24.12
C ASP A 244 -49.42 -92.11 -24.95
N PHE A 245 -48.69 -92.91 -25.74
CA PHE A 245 -47.67 -92.43 -26.68
C PHE A 245 -48.26 -91.49 -27.74
N GLY A 246 -49.48 -91.74 -28.21
CA GLY A 246 -50.19 -90.85 -29.12
C GLY A 246 -50.50 -89.50 -28.49
N ARG A 247 -50.95 -89.47 -27.22
CA ARG A 247 -51.18 -88.22 -26.48
C ARG A 247 -49.88 -87.50 -26.14
N ASP A 248 -48.85 -88.25 -25.74
CA ASP A 248 -47.55 -87.69 -25.39
C ASP A 248 -46.86 -87.09 -26.60
N MET A 249 -46.96 -87.72 -27.79
CA MET A 249 -46.47 -87.15 -29.06
C MET A 249 -47.21 -85.87 -29.44
N VAL A 250 -48.52 -85.80 -29.22
CA VAL A 250 -49.29 -84.56 -29.45
C VAL A 250 -48.87 -83.48 -28.47
N SER A 251 -48.73 -83.80 -27.17
CA SER A 251 -48.28 -82.83 -26.16
C SER A 251 -46.84 -82.37 -26.39
N PHE A 252 -45.97 -83.28 -26.82
CA PHE A 252 -44.58 -82.99 -27.19
C PHE A 252 -44.53 -82.08 -28.41
N THR A 253 -45.36 -82.32 -29.42
CA THR A 253 -45.45 -81.45 -30.60
C THR A 253 -45.95 -80.04 -30.23
N ASP A 254 -46.89 -79.94 -29.28
CA ASP A 254 -47.41 -78.66 -28.80
C ASP A 254 -46.35 -77.90 -27.98
N GLN A 255 -45.62 -78.60 -27.09
CA GLN A 255 -44.48 -78.04 -26.36
C GLN A 255 -43.33 -77.63 -27.28
N LEU A 256 -43.06 -78.42 -28.33
CA LEU A 256 -42.04 -78.09 -29.33
C LEU A 256 -42.44 -76.84 -30.12
N LYS A 257 -43.72 -76.69 -30.45
CA LYS A 257 -44.26 -75.48 -31.09
C LYS A 257 -44.10 -74.27 -30.17
N GLN A 258 -44.43 -74.41 -28.89
CA GLN A 258 -44.27 -73.34 -27.90
C GLN A 258 -42.81 -72.94 -27.71
N ALA A 259 -41.90 -73.93 -27.62
CA ALA A 259 -40.46 -73.69 -27.56
C ALA A 259 -39.94 -72.99 -28.83
N MET A 260 -40.47 -73.33 -30.02
CA MET A 260 -40.12 -72.64 -31.26
C MET A 260 -40.63 -71.20 -31.32
N GLU A 261 -41.82 -70.91 -30.78
CA GLU A 261 -42.31 -69.53 -30.61
C GLU A 261 -41.43 -68.73 -29.64
N GLU A 262 -41.00 -69.33 -28.54
CA GLU A 262 -40.05 -68.69 -27.61
C GLU A 262 -38.70 -68.42 -28.26
N VAL A 263 -38.16 -69.36 -29.04
CA VAL A 263 -36.92 -69.16 -29.81
C VAL A 263 -37.07 -68.04 -30.84
N GLN A 264 -38.21 -67.95 -31.53
CA GLN A 264 -38.49 -66.83 -32.43
C GLN A 264 -38.51 -65.49 -31.70
N ASN A 265 -39.18 -65.41 -30.54
CA ASN A 265 -39.19 -64.20 -29.70
C ASN A 265 -37.79 -63.81 -29.22
N ILE A 266 -36.96 -64.78 -28.86
CA ILE A 266 -35.56 -64.54 -28.46
C ILE A 266 -34.76 -63.98 -29.65
N LEU A 267 -34.92 -64.54 -30.86
CA LEU A 267 -34.27 -64.05 -32.07
C LEU A 267 -34.72 -62.63 -32.45
N GLU A 268 -36.01 -62.34 -32.30
CA GLU A 268 -36.59 -60.99 -32.49
C GLU A 268 -35.96 -60.00 -31.50
N THR A 269 -35.89 -60.39 -30.22
CA THR A 269 -35.30 -59.58 -29.15
C THR A 269 -33.81 -59.37 -29.37
N GLN A 270 -33.08 -60.40 -29.81
CA GLN A 270 -31.67 -60.30 -30.17
C GLN A 270 -31.44 -59.32 -31.32
N ARG A 271 -32.30 -59.35 -32.35
CA ARG A 271 -32.25 -58.39 -33.46
C ARG A 271 -32.43 -56.95 -32.96
N ILE A 272 -33.41 -56.71 -32.08
CA ILE A 272 -33.64 -55.39 -31.48
C ILE A 272 -32.41 -54.94 -30.68
N PHE A 273 -31.82 -55.83 -29.88
CA PHE A 273 -30.60 -55.52 -29.13
C PHE A 273 -29.42 -55.21 -30.05
N SER A 274 -29.23 -55.95 -31.14
CA SER A 274 -28.17 -55.65 -32.12
C SER A 274 -28.37 -54.28 -32.78
N ASP A 275 -29.61 -53.89 -33.08
CA ASP A 275 -29.92 -52.59 -33.67
C ASP A 275 -29.70 -51.44 -32.68
N GLN A 276 -30.12 -51.62 -31.42
CA GLN A 276 -29.84 -50.69 -30.33
C GLN A 276 -28.33 -50.56 -30.06
N PHE A 277 -27.60 -51.67 -30.10
CA PHE A 277 -26.15 -51.69 -29.91
C PHE A 277 -25.43 -50.95 -31.05
N SER A 278 -25.86 -51.16 -32.31
CA SER A 278 -25.35 -50.41 -33.45
C SER A 278 -25.62 -48.91 -33.31
N THR A 279 -26.83 -48.54 -32.90
CA THR A 279 -27.21 -47.13 -32.64
C THR A 279 -26.33 -46.52 -31.55
N SER A 280 -26.15 -47.23 -30.44
CA SER A 280 -25.31 -46.79 -29.31
C SER A 280 -23.84 -46.65 -29.73
N THR A 281 -23.34 -47.53 -30.60
CA THR A 281 -21.99 -47.45 -31.15
C THR A 281 -21.81 -46.22 -32.02
N ASN A 282 -22.81 -45.87 -32.83
CA ASN A 282 -22.79 -44.65 -33.63
C ASN A 282 -22.84 -43.38 -32.77
N GLU A 283 -23.64 -43.38 -31.69
CA GLU A 283 -23.64 -42.28 -30.72
C GLU A 283 -22.28 -42.15 -30.01
N LEU A 284 -21.64 -43.27 -29.69
CA LEU A 284 -20.32 -43.29 -29.05
C LEU A 284 -19.22 -42.79 -29.99
N LEU A 285 -19.32 -43.09 -31.30
CA LEU A 285 -18.48 -42.49 -32.33
C LEU A 285 -18.69 -40.98 -32.41
N GLY A 286 -19.95 -40.51 -32.41
CA GLY A 286 -20.26 -39.08 -32.39
C GLY A 286 -19.76 -38.37 -31.12
N PHE A 287 -19.84 -39.04 -29.97
CA PHE A 287 -19.23 -38.56 -28.73
C PHE A 287 -17.71 -38.46 -28.87
N GLY A 288 -17.05 -39.44 -29.47
CA GLY A 288 -15.62 -39.42 -29.75
C GLY A 288 -15.20 -38.24 -30.64
N GLU A 289 -15.97 -37.93 -31.69
CA GLU A 289 -15.72 -36.75 -32.53
C GLU A 289 -15.89 -35.43 -31.76
N ASN A 290 -16.92 -35.32 -30.94
CA ASN A 290 -17.13 -34.15 -30.09
C ASN A 290 -16.02 -34.00 -29.04
N PHE A 291 -15.54 -35.11 -28.49
CA PHE A 291 -14.42 -35.14 -27.57
C PHE A 291 -13.14 -34.64 -28.25
N LYS A 292 -12.87 -35.10 -29.48
CA LYS A 292 -11.74 -34.62 -30.29
C LYS A 292 -11.82 -33.11 -30.55
N LYS A 293 -12.98 -32.60 -30.98
CA LYS A 293 -13.20 -31.16 -31.17
C LYS A 293 -12.98 -30.35 -29.88
N THR A 294 -13.40 -30.90 -28.74
CA THR A 294 -13.18 -30.27 -27.43
C THR A 294 -11.69 -30.18 -27.12
N PHE A 295 -10.92 -31.22 -27.43
CA PHE A 295 -9.47 -31.25 -27.24
C PHE A 295 -8.76 -30.24 -28.14
N GLU A 296 -9.15 -30.15 -29.42
CA GLU A 296 -8.64 -29.14 -30.36
C GLU A 296 -8.94 -27.72 -29.89
N THR A 297 -10.14 -27.49 -29.37
CA THR A 297 -10.53 -26.18 -28.79
C THR A 297 -9.70 -25.85 -27.56
N MET A 298 -9.45 -26.84 -26.69
CA MET A 298 -8.64 -26.67 -25.49
C MET A 298 -7.17 -26.38 -25.82
N ASP A 299 -6.61 -27.03 -26.84
CA ASP A 299 -5.26 -26.73 -27.35
C ASP A 299 -5.18 -25.27 -27.85
N HIS A 300 -6.15 -24.82 -28.63
CA HIS A 300 -6.22 -23.41 -29.05
C HIS A 300 -6.32 -22.43 -27.87
N ILE A 301 -7.11 -22.75 -26.84
CA ILE A 301 -7.20 -21.93 -25.61
C ILE A 301 -5.85 -21.91 -24.90
N GLN A 302 -5.16 -23.04 -24.79
CA GLN A 302 -3.84 -23.13 -24.17
C GLN A 302 -2.81 -22.28 -24.92
N GLN A 303 -2.77 -22.37 -26.25
CA GLN A 303 -1.91 -21.53 -27.08
C GLN A 303 -2.20 -20.04 -26.89
N LYS A 304 -3.48 -19.65 -26.90
CA LYS A 304 -3.89 -18.25 -26.68
C LYS A 304 -3.55 -17.76 -25.27
N THR A 305 -3.69 -18.62 -24.27
CA THR A 305 -3.33 -18.31 -22.87
C THR A 305 -1.83 -18.09 -22.74
N ASN A 306 -1.00 -18.94 -23.35
CA ASN A 306 0.46 -18.75 -23.38
C ASN A 306 0.86 -17.44 -24.08
N ALA A 307 0.24 -17.13 -25.22
CA ALA A 307 0.48 -15.86 -25.91
C ALA A 307 0.10 -14.65 -25.04
N SER A 308 -1.05 -14.73 -24.35
CA SER A 308 -1.52 -13.67 -23.45
C SER A 308 -0.60 -13.51 -22.22
N LEU A 309 -0.08 -14.61 -21.66
CA LEU A 309 0.90 -14.60 -20.58
C LEU A 309 2.23 -13.98 -21.01
N MET A 310 2.69 -14.27 -22.24
CA MET A 310 3.87 -13.59 -22.81
C MET A 310 3.63 -12.09 -22.98
N GLU A 311 2.46 -11.68 -23.47
CA GLU A 311 2.10 -10.26 -23.60
C GLU A 311 2.05 -9.57 -22.24
N LEU A 312 1.43 -10.21 -21.24
CA LEU A 312 1.40 -9.71 -19.86
C LEU A 312 2.81 -9.55 -19.29
N GLY A 313 3.67 -10.55 -19.48
CA GLY A 313 5.07 -10.50 -19.06
C GLY A 313 5.84 -9.35 -19.71
N ASN A 314 5.57 -9.06 -20.99
CA ASN A 314 6.15 -7.92 -21.69
C ASN A 314 5.64 -6.58 -21.14
N LYS A 315 4.35 -6.46 -20.84
CA LYS A 315 3.77 -5.25 -20.21
C LYS A 315 4.33 -5.02 -18.81
N ILE A 316 4.51 -6.08 -18.01
CA ILE A 316 5.14 -5.99 -16.68
C ILE A 316 6.59 -5.49 -16.81
N LYS A 317 7.37 -6.02 -17.75
CA LYS A 317 8.74 -5.53 -18.01
C LYS A 317 8.77 -4.06 -18.44
N GLN A 318 7.82 -3.62 -19.27
CA GLN A 318 7.70 -2.21 -19.65
C GLN A 318 7.35 -1.33 -18.44
N LEU A 319 6.45 -1.78 -17.58
CA LEU A 319 6.07 -1.07 -16.35
C LEU A 319 7.25 -1.00 -15.37
N GLU A 320 8.03 -2.07 -15.23
CA GLU A 320 9.27 -2.09 -14.45
C GLU A 320 10.28 -1.05 -14.99
N GLN A 321 10.48 -0.99 -16.31
CA GLN A 321 11.35 0.01 -16.94
C GLN A 321 10.84 1.44 -16.71
N GLN A 322 9.53 1.68 -16.81
CA GLN A 322 8.94 2.99 -16.54
C GLN A 322 9.10 3.41 -15.07
N LEU A 323 8.88 2.48 -14.13
CA LEU A 323 9.10 2.71 -12.70
C LEU A 323 10.56 3.05 -12.42
N LYS A 324 11.50 2.33 -13.03
CA LYS A 324 12.94 2.61 -12.90
C LYS A 324 13.29 4.01 -13.44
N GLN A 325 12.83 4.36 -14.63
CA GLN A 325 13.04 5.71 -15.19
C GLN A 325 12.40 6.81 -14.32
N SER A 326 11.22 6.56 -13.76
CA SER A 326 10.56 7.52 -12.85
C SER A 326 11.34 7.67 -11.54
N SER A 327 11.85 6.56 -10.99
CA SER A 327 12.72 6.56 -9.82
C SER A 327 14.00 7.35 -10.08
N ASP A 328 14.67 7.13 -11.22
CA ASP A 328 15.88 7.85 -11.60
C ASP A 328 15.62 9.35 -11.77
N LYS A 329 14.46 9.73 -12.36
CA LYS A 329 14.05 11.14 -12.46
C LYS A 329 13.78 11.75 -11.09
N SER A 330 13.17 11.00 -10.17
CA SER A 330 12.92 11.44 -8.80
C SER A 330 14.23 11.65 -8.05
N GLU A 331 15.16 10.71 -8.11
CA GLU A 331 16.49 10.82 -7.50
C GLU A 331 17.27 12.04 -8.04
N ASN A 332 17.23 12.25 -9.36
CA ASN A 332 17.83 13.44 -9.97
C ASN A 332 17.13 14.73 -9.54
N GLY A 333 15.81 14.70 -9.32
CA GLY A 333 15.04 15.80 -8.75
C GLY A 333 15.48 16.13 -7.32
N TYR A 334 15.65 15.11 -6.47
CA TYR A 334 16.17 15.28 -5.11
C TYR A 334 17.58 15.87 -5.10
N ARG A 335 18.49 15.38 -5.95
CA ARG A 335 19.84 15.95 -6.07
C ARG A 335 19.83 17.41 -6.50
N ARG A 336 18.97 17.77 -7.46
CA ARG A 336 18.81 19.18 -7.90
C ARG A 336 18.21 20.05 -6.80
N PHE A 337 17.28 19.51 -6.03
CA PHE A 337 16.70 20.21 -4.88
C PHE A 337 17.75 20.42 -3.78
N GLU A 338 18.57 19.43 -3.46
CA GLU A 338 19.70 19.61 -2.53
C GLU A 338 20.68 20.69 -3.03
N GLN A 339 21.02 20.68 -4.32
CA GLN A 339 21.86 21.73 -4.92
C GLN A 339 21.22 23.12 -4.82
N PHE A 340 19.88 23.21 -4.99
CA PHE A 340 19.15 24.45 -4.82
C PHE A 340 19.19 24.94 -3.37
N ILE A 341 19.00 24.04 -2.39
CA ILE A 341 19.10 24.37 -0.96
C ILE A 341 20.52 24.86 -0.62
N GLN A 342 21.56 24.15 -1.06
CA GLN A 342 22.95 24.56 -0.83
C GLN A 342 23.26 25.93 -1.45
N ARG A 343 22.74 26.20 -2.66
CA ARG A 343 22.91 27.50 -3.31
C ARG A 343 22.13 28.61 -2.60
N SER A 344 20.92 28.31 -2.13
CA SER A 344 20.10 29.23 -1.34
C SER A 344 20.80 29.62 -0.05
N ASP A 345 21.38 28.66 0.68
CA ASP A 345 22.17 28.92 1.89
C ASP A 345 23.40 29.80 1.60
N GLY A 346 24.07 29.56 0.46
CA GLY A 346 25.17 30.40 0.00
C GLY A 346 24.74 31.84 -0.26
N LEU A 347 23.60 32.04 -0.95
CA LEU A 347 23.04 33.37 -1.23
C LEU A 347 22.56 34.08 0.04
N LEU A 348 21.99 33.34 1.00
CA LEU A 348 21.59 33.91 2.30
C LEU A 348 22.80 34.41 3.08
N LYS A 349 23.89 33.63 3.13
CA LYS A 349 25.16 34.06 3.75
C LYS A 349 25.76 35.27 3.05
N GLU A 350 25.76 35.30 1.72
CA GLU A 350 26.25 36.44 0.96
C GLU A 350 25.40 37.70 1.19
N THR A 351 24.08 37.54 1.27
CA THR A 351 23.14 38.65 1.55
C THR A 351 23.31 39.18 2.96
N GLN A 352 23.48 38.31 3.96
CA GLN A 352 23.81 38.70 5.33
C GLN A 352 25.14 39.47 5.37
N LYS A 353 26.18 38.96 4.72
CA LYS A 353 27.48 39.62 4.65
C LYS A 353 27.38 40.99 3.96
N LYS A 354 26.64 41.10 2.86
CA LYS A 354 26.38 42.39 2.19
C LYS A 354 25.57 43.35 3.06
N THR A 355 24.63 42.84 3.86
CA THR A 355 23.85 43.67 4.79
C THR A 355 24.73 44.16 5.93
N GLU A 356 25.67 43.34 6.39
CA GLU A 356 26.66 43.71 7.40
C GLU A 356 27.67 44.73 6.86
N GLU A 357 28.18 44.54 5.64
CA GLU A 357 29.03 45.50 4.93
C GLU A 357 28.30 46.82 4.67
N LEU A 358 27.02 46.78 4.27
CA LEU A 358 26.20 47.97 4.05
C LEU A 358 25.87 48.68 5.37
N SER A 359 25.65 47.94 6.46
CA SER A 359 25.50 48.49 7.80
C SER A 359 26.77 49.19 8.26
N GLN A 360 27.94 48.57 8.04
CA GLN A 360 29.24 49.19 8.34
C GLN A 360 29.50 50.43 7.49
N LEU A 361 29.18 50.40 6.20
CA LEU A 361 29.26 51.56 5.32
C LEU A 361 28.30 52.68 5.73
N PHE A 362 27.10 52.33 6.20
CA PHE A 362 26.12 53.28 6.69
C PHE A 362 26.56 53.93 8.01
N LEU A 363 27.12 53.14 8.94
CA LEU A 363 27.71 53.65 10.19
C LEU A 363 28.90 54.56 9.90
N ARG A 364 29.79 54.16 8.98
CA ARG A 364 30.91 55.00 8.55
C ARG A 364 30.44 56.27 7.84
N GLY A 365 29.39 56.18 7.02
CA GLY A 365 28.77 57.33 6.37
C GLY A 365 28.14 58.31 7.36
N LEU A 366 27.46 57.79 8.40
CA LEU A 366 26.94 58.60 9.50
C LEU A 366 28.06 59.24 10.32
N GLU A 367 29.16 58.53 10.57
CA GLU A 367 30.32 59.05 11.28
C GLU A 367 31.04 60.12 10.46
N GLU A 368 31.25 59.91 9.16
CA GLU A 368 31.80 60.91 8.25
C GLU A 368 30.87 62.13 8.10
N GLN A 369 29.55 61.93 8.08
CA GLN A 369 28.57 63.02 8.08
C GLN A 369 28.59 63.80 9.39
N MET A 370 28.65 63.12 10.54
CA MET A 370 28.81 63.75 11.85
C MET A 370 30.11 64.53 11.94
N GLN A 371 31.23 63.96 11.48
CA GLN A 371 32.51 64.66 11.45
C GLN A 371 32.49 65.86 10.52
N ARG A 372 31.86 65.75 9.34
CA ARG A 372 31.67 66.92 8.44
C ARG A 372 30.75 67.96 9.06
N TYR A 373 29.72 67.55 9.79
CA TYR A 373 28.84 68.47 10.50
C TYR A 373 29.60 69.20 11.61
N GLN A 374 30.44 68.48 12.35
CA GLN A 374 31.26 69.02 13.43
C GLN A 374 32.37 69.94 12.88
N GLN A 375 33.02 69.57 11.79
CA GLN A 375 33.97 70.43 11.06
C GLN A 375 33.28 71.66 10.47
N SER A 376 32.10 71.51 9.88
CA SER A 376 31.32 72.64 9.37
C SER A 376 30.84 73.54 10.51
N PHE A 377 30.55 72.98 11.68
CA PHE A 377 30.17 73.72 12.87
C PHE A 377 31.37 74.49 13.43
N ASP A 378 32.54 73.86 13.54
CA ASP A 378 33.80 74.49 13.93
C ASP A 378 34.23 75.55 12.90
N GLU A 379 34.01 75.33 11.61
CA GLU A 379 34.22 76.33 10.56
C GLU A 379 33.25 77.49 10.67
N HIS A 380 31.98 77.23 11.00
CA HIS A 380 31.00 78.28 11.22
C HIS A 380 31.32 79.07 12.49
N GLU A 381 31.80 78.43 13.55
CA GLU A 381 32.26 79.08 14.78
C GLU A 381 33.52 79.91 14.52
N ARG A 382 34.48 79.38 13.75
CA ARG A 382 35.67 80.12 13.30
C ARG A 382 35.33 81.27 12.36
N ARG A 383 34.38 81.11 11.43
CA ARG A 383 33.89 82.21 10.58
C ARG A 383 33.15 83.25 11.39
N ASN A 384 32.42 82.86 12.43
CA ASN A 384 31.72 83.79 13.30
C ASN A 384 32.69 84.54 14.22
N GLN A 385 33.75 83.88 14.71
CA GLN A 385 34.87 84.52 15.41
C GLN A 385 35.65 85.45 14.47
N GLN A 386 35.99 85.01 13.26
CA GLN A 386 36.64 85.86 12.25
C GLN A 386 35.76 87.05 11.85
N GLN A 387 34.44 86.87 11.74
CA GLN A 387 33.53 87.98 11.51
C GLN A 387 33.44 88.90 12.72
N GLN A 388 33.48 88.38 13.95
CA GLN A 388 33.57 89.22 15.15
C GLN A 388 34.89 89.99 15.22
N ASP A 389 36.01 89.36 14.85
CA ASP A 389 37.34 89.97 14.81
C ASP A 389 37.46 90.99 13.66
N GLU A 390 36.94 90.70 12.46
CA GLU A 390 36.82 91.66 11.36
C GLU A 390 35.87 92.81 11.72
N TRP A 391 34.79 92.53 12.44
CA TRP A 391 33.86 93.57 12.90
C TRP A 391 34.55 94.45 13.94
N PHE A 392 35.32 93.88 14.87
CA PHE A 392 36.10 94.63 15.85
C PHE A 392 37.19 95.48 15.19
N TYR A 393 37.92 94.93 14.21
CA TYR A 393 38.93 95.65 13.44
C TYR A 393 38.32 96.76 12.57
N ARG A 394 37.23 96.50 11.83
CA ARG A 394 36.55 97.53 11.03
C ARG A 394 35.86 98.58 11.89
N TYR A 395 35.40 98.22 13.08
CA TYR A 395 34.82 99.16 14.03
C TYR A 395 35.91 100.08 14.61
N GLN A 396 37.07 99.54 14.97
CA GLN A 396 38.22 100.31 15.49
C GLN A 396 38.88 101.18 14.40
N GLU A 397 38.97 100.68 13.16
CA GLU A 397 39.48 101.41 12.00
C GLU A 397 38.51 102.53 11.58
N LYS A 398 37.19 102.27 11.59
CA LYS A 398 36.18 103.31 11.35
C LYS A 398 36.09 104.32 12.48
N GLN A 399 36.29 103.94 13.74
CA GLN A 399 36.28 104.87 14.88
C GLN A 399 37.48 105.83 14.85
N ASN A 400 38.64 105.37 14.39
CA ASN A 400 39.79 106.25 14.10
C ASN A 400 39.57 107.15 12.88
N HIS A 401 38.83 106.69 11.87
CA HIS A 401 38.45 107.51 10.71
C HIS A 401 37.34 108.54 11.03
N TYR A 402 36.36 108.21 11.88
CA TYR A 402 35.35 109.16 12.34
C TYR A 402 35.91 110.20 13.32
N GLY A 403 36.89 109.82 14.15
CA GLY A 403 37.62 110.76 15.00
C GLY A 403 38.38 111.83 14.18
N ARG A 404 39.17 111.40 13.20
CA ARG A 404 39.91 112.33 12.30
C ARG A 404 39.00 113.11 11.37
N ALA A 405 37.94 112.50 10.82
CA ALA A 405 37.00 113.20 9.95
C ALA A 405 36.13 114.22 10.73
N SER A 406 35.81 113.97 12.00
CA SER A 406 35.10 114.95 12.85
C SER A 406 36.00 116.10 13.30
N GLU A 407 37.30 115.87 13.44
CA GLU A 407 38.31 116.89 13.75
C GLU A 407 38.60 117.75 12.50
N ASP A 408 38.76 117.14 11.31
CA ASP A 408 38.88 117.83 10.02
C ASP A 408 37.59 118.58 9.63
N PHE A 409 36.40 118.08 10.00
CA PHE A 409 35.13 118.77 9.79
C PHE A 409 34.99 119.98 10.71
N SER A 410 35.36 119.87 11.99
CA SER A 410 35.37 121.00 12.93
C SER A 410 36.40 122.06 12.51
N GLU A 411 37.58 121.65 12.04
CA GLU A 411 38.62 122.55 11.56
C GLU A 411 38.25 123.23 10.24
N SER A 412 37.58 122.52 9.32
CA SER A 412 37.09 123.09 8.07
C SER A 412 35.92 124.06 8.27
N VAL A 413 35.00 123.80 9.20
CA VAL A 413 33.93 124.74 9.55
C VAL A 413 34.49 126.02 10.19
N ASN A 414 35.48 125.90 11.08
CA ASN A 414 36.17 127.06 11.67
C ASN A 414 37.02 127.85 10.64
N ARG A 415 37.67 127.15 9.69
CA ARG A 415 38.41 127.79 8.59
C ARG A 415 37.47 128.45 7.60
N LEU A 416 36.29 127.87 7.32
CA LEU A 416 35.27 128.46 6.46
C LEU A 416 34.72 129.75 7.09
N GLU A 417 34.44 129.73 8.39
CA GLU A 417 33.99 130.91 9.14
C GLU A 417 35.03 132.04 9.08
N LYS A 418 36.31 131.74 9.37
CA LYS A 418 37.40 132.73 9.27
C LYS A 418 37.65 133.22 7.84
N ALA A 419 37.62 132.33 6.84
CA ALA A 419 37.80 132.68 5.43
C ALA A 419 36.65 133.55 4.91
N TRP A 420 35.42 133.29 5.36
CA TRP A 420 34.25 134.09 5.00
C TRP A 420 34.32 135.51 5.58
N TYR A 421 34.69 135.66 6.86
CA TYR A 421 34.93 136.99 7.44
C TYR A 421 36.06 137.75 6.70
N THR A 422 37.14 137.05 6.34
CA THR A 422 38.26 137.65 5.61
C THR A 422 37.86 138.04 4.18
N ALA A 423 37.04 137.24 3.50
CA ALA A 423 36.55 137.53 2.16
C ALA A 423 35.60 138.74 2.15
N ILE A 424 34.71 138.85 3.14
CA ILE A 424 33.82 140.00 3.31
C ILE A 424 34.62 141.28 3.60
N ASP A 425 35.63 141.22 4.46
CA ASP A 425 36.44 142.39 4.81
C ASP A 425 37.33 142.84 3.64
N LYS A 426 37.85 141.88 2.85
CA LYS A 426 38.62 142.17 1.63
C LYS A 426 37.75 142.76 0.52
N LEU A 427 36.52 142.27 0.34
CA LEU A 427 35.52 142.86 -0.57
C LEU A 427 35.17 144.28 -0.15
N LYS A 428 35.00 144.53 1.15
CA LYS A 428 34.77 145.89 1.67
C LYS A 428 35.94 146.83 1.32
N ARG A 429 37.17 146.39 1.54
CA ARG A 429 38.36 147.24 1.42
C ARG A 429 38.86 147.45 -0.02
N GLU A 430 38.79 146.42 -0.88
CA GLU A 430 39.33 146.51 -2.25
C GLU A 430 38.31 147.07 -3.25
N THR A 431 37.02 146.92 -3.00
CA THR A 431 35.97 147.39 -3.93
C THR A 431 35.28 148.67 -3.48
N PHE A 432 35.06 148.90 -2.18
CA PHE A 432 34.33 150.08 -1.72
C PHE A 432 35.24 151.29 -1.46
N ASP A 433 36.39 151.13 -0.82
CA ASP A 433 37.28 152.27 -0.49
C ASP A 433 37.77 153.08 -1.71
N PRO A 434 38.24 152.47 -2.83
CA PRO A 434 38.61 153.25 -4.01
C PRO A 434 37.40 153.87 -4.73
N MET A 435 36.19 153.33 -4.52
CA MET A 435 34.94 153.85 -5.07
C MET A 435 34.46 155.08 -4.28
N PHE A 436 34.62 155.07 -2.94
CA PHE A 436 34.40 156.23 -2.08
C PHE A 436 35.37 157.37 -2.40
N TYR A 437 36.65 157.08 -2.61
CA TYR A 437 37.65 158.12 -2.89
C TYR A 437 37.51 158.78 -4.28
N LYS A 438 36.98 158.04 -5.27
CA LYS A 438 36.71 158.60 -6.62
C LYS A 438 35.43 159.44 -6.67
N MET A 439 34.43 159.16 -5.84
CA MET A 439 33.18 159.95 -5.82
C MET A 439 33.31 161.30 -5.11
N GLU A 440 34.32 161.48 -4.26
CA GLU A 440 34.45 162.71 -3.46
C GLU A 440 35.15 163.87 -4.21
N ARG A 441 35.58 163.66 -5.47
CA ARG A 441 36.24 164.70 -6.28
C ARG A 441 35.52 165.16 -7.54
N GLU A 442 34.44 164.51 -7.98
CA GLU A 442 33.64 165.02 -9.11
C GLU A 442 32.13 164.99 -8.82
N PRO A 443 31.48 166.16 -8.71
CA PRO A 443 30.03 166.23 -8.66
C PRO A 443 29.48 166.29 -10.08
N LYS A 444 28.80 165.22 -10.55
CA LYS A 444 27.71 165.21 -11.55
C LYS A 444 27.35 163.77 -11.99
N ASP A 445 26.57 163.03 -11.19
CA ASP A 445 25.50 162.15 -11.73
C ASP A 445 24.62 161.50 -10.64
N ASN A 446 23.30 161.68 -10.71
CA ASN A 446 22.33 161.34 -9.65
C ASN A 446 21.77 159.89 -9.71
N HIS A 447 22.09 159.09 -10.74
CA HIS A 447 21.47 157.76 -10.92
C HIS A 447 22.18 156.64 -10.12
N LEU A 448 23.48 156.77 -9.86
CA LEU A 448 24.28 155.73 -9.19
C LEU A 448 24.00 155.59 -7.69
N GLN A 449 23.55 156.66 -7.03
CA GLN A 449 23.24 156.62 -5.59
C GLN A 449 22.02 155.76 -5.24
N HIS A 450 21.03 155.68 -6.13
CA HIS A 450 19.81 154.92 -5.86
C HIS A 450 20.03 153.40 -5.94
N GLU A 451 20.82 152.92 -6.89
CA GLU A 451 21.14 151.49 -7.02
C GLU A 451 21.96 150.98 -5.83
N PHE A 452 22.86 151.81 -5.31
CA PHE A 452 23.71 151.47 -4.18
C PHE A 452 22.93 151.23 -2.88
N ARG A 453 21.86 152.00 -2.67
CA ARG A 453 21.04 151.88 -1.45
C ARG A 453 20.17 150.62 -1.44
N ASN A 454 19.71 150.16 -2.60
CA ASN A 454 18.94 148.92 -2.72
C ASN A 454 19.81 147.68 -2.47
N LEU A 455 21.07 147.70 -2.94
CA LEU A 455 22.02 146.61 -2.73
C LEU A 455 22.33 146.39 -1.23
N SER A 456 22.45 147.48 -0.47
CA SER A 456 22.73 147.43 0.97
C SER A 456 21.61 146.74 1.77
N HIS A 457 20.34 146.95 1.42
CA HIS A 457 19.22 146.36 2.17
C HIS A 457 19.03 144.86 1.90
N SER A 458 19.33 144.40 0.69
CA SER A 458 19.29 142.97 0.33
C SER A 458 20.26 142.14 1.19
N LEU A 459 21.46 142.66 1.41
CA LEU A 459 22.52 141.97 2.17
C LEU A 459 22.16 141.74 3.65
N ASP A 460 21.47 142.68 4.28
CA ASP A 460 21.10 142.57 5.70
C ASP A 460 20.03 141.49 5.94
N SER A 461 19.10 141.31 4.99
CA SER A 461 18.03 140.32 5.10
C SER A 461 18.55 138.87 5.02
N LEU A 462 19.59 138.63 4.22
CA LEU A 462 20.23 137.31 4.09
C LEU A 462 20.95 136.89 5.38
N TYR A 463 21.54 137.85 6.10
CA TYR A 463 22.29 137.57 7.32
C TYR A 463 21.42 136.97 8.43
N GLN A 464 20.19 137.49 8.61
CA GLN A 464 19.31 137.03 9.69
C GLN A 464 18.66 135.66 9.42
N GLY A 465 18.38 135.33 8.16
CA GLY A 465 17.75 134.05 7.79
C GLY A 465 18.63 132.85 8.13
N LEU A 466 19.92 132.94 7.81
CA LEU A 466 20.88 131.85 8.01
C LEU A 466 21.14 131.51 9.48
N SER A 467 21.03 132.49 10.38
CA SER A 467 21.29 132.26 11.82
C SER A 467 20.22 131.37 12.48
N ARG A 468 18.97 131.40 12.01
CA ARG A 468 17.88 130.61 12.61
C ARG A 468 17.98 129.13 12.27
N GLU A 469 18.26 128.77 11.01
CA GLU A 469 18.29 127.36 10.59
C GLU A 469 19.38 126.54 11.30
N PHE A 470 20.49 127.19 11.66
CA PHE A 470 21.57 126.51 12.39
C PHE A 470 21.16 126.00 13.78
N LYS A 471 20.16 126.62 14.42
CA LYS A 471 19.75 126.26 15.78
C LYS A 471 18.83 125.05 15.84
N ASP A 472 17.98 124.87 14.82
CA ASP A 472 17.01 123.76 14.76
C ASP A 472 17.70 122.42 14.48
N ILE A 473 18.77 122.43 13.68
CA ILE A 473 19.54 121.23 13.34
C ILE A 473 20.17 120.58 14.58
N GLN A 474 20.58 121.38 15.58
CA GLN A 474 21.16 120.84 16.81
C GLN A 474 20.17 120.05 17.66
N HIS A 475 18.88 120.43 17.67
CA HIS A 475 17.91 119.81 18.57
C HIS A 475 17.49 118.41 18.12
N TYR A 476 17.31 118.22 16.81
CA TYR A 476 16.89 116.95 16.21
C TYR A 476 17.87 115.79 16.46
N LEU A 477 19.17 116.09 16.53
CA LEU A 477 20.21 115.09 16.78
C LEU A 477 20.15 114.49 18.20
N GLY A 478 19.61 115.20 19.18
CA GLY A 478 19.51 114.71 20.56
C GLY A 478 18.43 113.63 20.76
N GLU A 479 17.29 113.74 20.08
CA GLU A 479 16.15 112.82 20.29
C GLU A 479 16.40 111.42 19.74
N VAL A 480 17.12 111.33 18.60
CA VAL A 480 17.45 110.05 17.94
C VAL A 480 18.29 109.15 18.84
N TYR A 481 19.14 109.74 19.68
CA TYR A 481 20.02 108.98 20.59
C TYR A 481 19.24 108.22 21.67
N HIS A 482 18.17 108.82 22.22
CA HIS A 482 17.40 108.22 23.32
C HIS A 482 16.47 107.08 22.88
N LEU A 483 15.99 107.07 21.64
CA LEU A 483 15.11 106.03 21.11
C LEU A 483 15.84 104.67 20.97
N MET A 484 17.09 104.72 20.51
CA MET A 484 17.94 103.54 20.29
C MET A 484 18.17 102.73 21.57
N HIS A 485 18.30 103.39 22.72
CA HIS A 485 18.59 102.72 23.99
C HIS A 485 17.40 101.89 24.53
N ARG A 486 16.16 102.31 24.25
CA ARG A 486 14.94 101.66 24.79
C ARG A 486 14.61 100.32 24.12
N MET A 487 14.93 100.17 22.83
CA MET A 487 14.64 98.93 22.09
C MET A 487 15.53 97.75 22.51
N TYR A 488 16.65 98.01 23.18
CA TYR A 488 17.62 96.97 23.53
C TYR A 488 17.18 96.14 24.76
N GLU A 489 16.45 96.73 25.72
CA GLU A 489 16.07 96.05 26.98
C GLU A 489 14.88 95.07 26.83
N GLU A 490 13.93 95.34 25.93
CA GLU A 490 12.73 94.51 25.71
C GLU A 490 13.06 93.08 25.20
N ARG A 491 14.11 92.94 24.40
CA ARG A 491 14.48 91.66 23.77
C ARG A 491 15.05 90.62 24.74
N ALA A 492 15.51 91.03 25.92
CA ALA A 492 16.19 90.14 26.87
C ALA A 492 15.22 89.29 27.72
N ARG A 493 13.91 89.61 27.77
CA ARG A 493 12.94 88.98 28.70
C ARG A 493 12.20 87.75 28.14
N THR A 494 12.23 87.48 26.84
CA THR A 494 11.26 86.56 26.18
C THR A 494 11.72 85.09 26.05
N SER A 495 12.92 84.70 26.52
CA SER A 495 13.58 83.43 26.15
C SER A 495 13.48 82.24 27.14
N VAL A 496 12.73 82.31 28.25
CA VAL A 496 12.84 81.31 29.36
C VAL A 496 11.69 80.26 29.48
N SER A 497 10.69 80.21 28.59
CA SER A 497 9.39 79.55 28.91
C SER A 497 9.03 78.16 28.31
N ILE A 498 9.82 77.45 27.50
CA ILE A 498 9.27 76.26 26.75
C ILE A 498 10.16 75.00 26.77
N THR A 499 10.03 74.16 27.81
CA THR A 499 10.46 72.74 27.83
C THR A 499 9.53 71.88 28.72
N GLY A 500 8.81 70.89 28.16
CA GLY A 500 8.10 69.86 28.96
C GLY A 500 7.14 68.89 28.22
N GLN A 501 7.34 67.57 28.45
CA GLN A 501 6.46 66.37 28.27
C GLN A 501 6.32 65.74 26.86
N LYS A 502 6.20 64.41 26.59
CA LYS A 502 6.22 63.09 27.30
C LYS A 502 6.21 61.96 26.20
N PRO A 503 6.60 60.68 26.44
CA PRO A 503 6.59 59.60 25.42
C PRO A 503 5.35 58.66 25.50
N ILE A 504 5.01 57.93 24.42
CA ILE A 504 3.90 56.94 24.31
C ILE A 504 4.43 55.56 23.81
N PRO A 505 3.83 54.42 24.22
CA PRO A 505 4.50 53.11 24.36
C PRO A 505 4.07 52.02 23.35
N SER A 506 4.79 50.89 23.43
CA SER A 506 4.70 49.62 22.67
C SER A 506 3.56 48.67 23.06
N GLN A 507 2.87 48.08 22.08
CA GLN A 507 2.06 46.83 22.11
C GLN A 507 1.86 46.39 20.63
N LEU A 508 1.75 45.13 20.16
CA LEU A 508 1.29 43.83 20.68
C LEU A 508 1.80 42.70 19.75
N THR A 509 2.22 41.57 20.32
CA THR A 509 2.24 40.23 19.72
C THR A 509 1.14 39.41 20.39
N ASP A 510 0.15 38.93 19.62
CA ASP A 510 -0.52 37.62 19.80
C ASP A 510 -1.74 37.52 18.86
N ARG A 511 -1.58 36.74 17.77
CA ARG A 511 -2.46 35.64 17.33
C ARG A 511 -2.03 35.08 15.98
#